data_AF-A0A1V9WZY2-F1
#
_entry.id   AF-A0A1V9WZY2-F1
#
_cell.length_a   1.000
_cell.length_b   1.000
_cell.length_c   1.000
_cell.angle_alpha   90.00
_cell.angle_beta   90.00
_cell.angle_gamma   90.00
#
_symmetry.space_group_name_H-M   'P 1'
#
loop_
_entity.id
_entity.type
_entity.pdbx_description
1 polymer ?
#
loop_
_entity_poly.entity_id
_entity_poly.type
_entity_poly.pdbx_seq_one_letter_code
_entity_poly.pdbx_strand_id
1 'polypeptide(L)'
;MSGSTARLMSGSTVVPMPGSIVELMQGSIVVPMPGSIIEPMPVSIVVPMPVSIVVPMPGSIVVPMPGSIVVPMPGSIVVPMPGSIVEPMQGSIVVPIPGSIV
;
A
#
# COMPACT_ATOMS: atom_id res chain seq x y z
N MET A 1 21.53 -0.47 -8.70
CA MET A 1 20.97 0.87 -9.01
C MET A 1 20.19 1.32 -7.79
N SER A 2 20.82 2.14 -6.94
CA SER A 2 20.27 2.54 -5.64
C SER A 2 19.50 3.85 -5.76
N GLY A 3 18.45 3.85 -6.58
CA GLY A 3 17.55 4.99 -6.72
C GLY A 3 16.20 4.64 -6.12
N SER A 4 15.68 5.51 -5.26
CA SER A 4 14.26 5.52 -4.92
C SER A 4 13.60 6.64 -5.71
N THR A 5 12.43 6.37 -6.26
CA THR A 5 11.65 7.38 -6.99
C THR A 5 10.41 7.69 -6.19
N ALA A 6 10.24 8.95 -5.78
CA ALA A 6 9.07 9.43 -5.07
C ALA A 6 8.52 10.69 -5.75
N ARG A 7 7.24 10.68 -6.10
CA ARG A 7 6.51 11.88 -6.57
C ARG A 7 5.50 12.27 -5.50
N LEU A 8 5.53 13.52 -5.06
CA LEU A 8 4.73 13.99 -3.93
C LEU A 8 3.86 15.18 -4.34
N MET A 9 2.58 15.11 -3.98
CA MET A 9 1.70 16.27 -3.96
C MET A 9 1.65 16.94 -2.58
N SER A 10 1.09 18.16 -2.54
CA SER A 10 1.00 18.95 -1.32
C SER A 10 0.30 18.20 -0.19
N GLY A 11 0.83 18.28 1.03
CA GLY A 11 0.27 17.65 2.22
C GLY A 11 0.49 16.14 2.34
N SER A 12 1.29 15.54 1.44
CA SER A 12 1.64 14.10 1.51
C SER A 12 2.99 13.89 2.20
N THR A 13 3.12 12.78 2.93
CA THR A 13 4.36 12.42 3.64
C THR A 13 4.85 11.06 3.18
N VAL A 14 6.12 11.00 2.74
CA VAL A 14 6.81 9.74 2.42
C VAL A 14 8.12 9.65 3.16
N VAL A 15 8.51 8.44 3.55
CA VAL A 15 9.87 8.12 4.02
C VAL A 15 10.46 7.07 3.07
N PRO A 16 11.05 7.44 1.93
CA PRO A 16 11.42 6.50 0.89
C PRO A 16 12.65 5.68 1.29
N MET A 17 12.58 4.36 1.18
CA MET A 17 13.73 3.46 1.32
C MET A 17 14.33 3.11 -0.05
N PRO A 18 15.62 2.76 -0.15
CA PRO A 18 16.29 2.40 -1.41
C PRO A 18 15.49 1.35 -2.23
N GLY A 19 15.25 1.64 -3.50
CA GLY A 19 14.57 0.72 -4.42
C GLY A 19 13.05 0.67 -4.29
N SER A 20 12.43 1.63 -3.58
CA SER A 20 10.97 1.83 -3.62
C SER A 20 10.55 2.76 -4.75
N ILE A 21 9.38 2.51 -5.32
CA ILE A 21 8.69 3.41 -6.25
C ILE A 21 7.37 3.84 -5.62
N VAL A 22 7.18 5.14 -5.43
CA VAL A 22 6.00 5.70 -4.76
C VAL A 22 5.47 6.93 -5.50
N GLU A 23 4.18 6.94 -5.79
CA GLU A 23 3.47 8.13 -6.30
C GLU A 23 2.37 8.56 -5.30
N LEU A 24 2.60 9.65 -4.58
CA LEU A 24 1.67 10.14 -3.55
C LEU A 24 0.71 11.21 -4.06
N MET A 25 -0.59 10.94 -3.89
CA MET A 25 -1.65 11.94 -3.99
C MET A 25 -1.85 12.70 -2.67
N GLN A 26 -2.51 13.86 -2.68
CA GLN A 26 -2.67 14.77 -1.53
C GLN A 26 -3.09 14.07 -0.23
N GLY A 27 -2.42 14.40 0.88
CA GLY A 27 -2.82 13.95 2.22
C GLY A 27 -2.57 12.47 2.50
N SER A 28 -1.79 11.77 1.67
CA SER A 28 -1.42 10.38 1.89
C SER A 28 -0.15 10.26 2.73
N ILE A 29 -0.07 9.18 3.51
CA ILE A 29 1.10 8.83 4.33
C ILE A 29 1.58 7.44 3.91
N VAL A 30 2.83 7.35 3.42
CA VAL A 30 3.42 6.08 3.00
C VAL A 30 4.82 5.91 3.55
N VAL A 31 5.08 4.71 4.09
CA VAL A 31 6.41 4.30 4.53
C VAL A 31 6.83 3.07 3.72
N PRO A 32 7.39 3.23 2.50
CA PRO A 32 7.72 2.12 1.62
C PRO A 32 8.97 1.35 2.09
N MET A 33 8.96 0.03 1.92
CA MET A 33 10.16 -0.82 2.04
C MET A 33 10.80 -1.12 0.67
N PRO A 34 12.05 -1.61 0.63
CA PRO A 34 12.73 -1.91 -0.64
C PRO A 34 11.91 -2.84 -1.55
N GLY A 35 11.83 -2.51 -2.84
CA GLY A 35 11.12 -3.30 -3.85
C GLY A 35 9.60 -3.19 -3.78
N SER A 36 9.03 -2.30 -2.96
CA SER A 36 7.59 -2.02 -2.97
C SER A 36 7.19 -1.05 -4.08
N ILE A 37 6.03 -1.28 -4.69
CA ILE A 37 5.40 -0.38 -5.66
C ILE A 37 4.06 0.08 -5.07
N ILE A 38 3.91 1.38 -4.85
CA ILE A 38 2.80 1.96 -4.08
C ILE A 38 2.20 3.17 -4.79
N GLU A 39 0.90 3.11 -5.08
CA GLU A 39 0.13 4.17 -5.75
C GLU A 39 -1.12 4.58 -4.95
N PRO A 40 -0.96 5.34 -3.86
CA PRO A 40 -2.06 5.79 -3.00
C PRO A 40 -2.90 6.91 -3.60
N MET A 41 -4.21 6.74 -3.52
CA MET A 41 -5.19 7.81 -3.68
C MET A 41 -5.22 8.74 -2.44
N PRO A 42 -5.85 9.94 -2.55
CA PRO A 42 -5.85 10.93 -1.48
C PRO A 42 -6.32 10.38 -0.14
N VAL A 43 -5.71 10.86 0.94
CA VAL A 43 -6.12 10.52 2.33
C VAL A 43 -6.07 9.01 2.59
N SER A 44 -4.97 8.35 2.23
CA SER A 44 -4.73 6.94 2.53
C SER A 44 -3.45 6.74 3.36
N ILE A 45 -3.40 5.65 4.12
CA ILE A 45 -2.26 5.27 4.96
C ILE A 45 -1.77 3.90 4.52
N VAL A 46 -0.49 3.80 4.15
CA VAL A 46 0.09 2.57 3.60
C VAL A 46 1.44 2.27 4.24
N VAL A 47 1.58 1.06 4.78
CA VAL A 47 2.85 0.57 5.37
C VAL A 47 3.23 -0.77 4.74
N PRO A 48 3.79 -0.79 3.51
CA PRO A 48 4.20 -2.01 2.83
C PRO A 48 5.46 -2.66 3.41
N MET A 49 5.45 -3.99 3.42
CA MET A 49 6.65 -4.83 3.56
C MET A 49 7.37 -5.01 2.20
N PRO A 50 8.58 -5.60 2.16
CA PRO A 50 9.34 -5.74 0.93
C PRO A 50 8.58 -6.53 -0.14
N VAL A 51 8.76 -6.13 -1.41
CA VAL A 51 8.19 -6.83 -2.58
C VAL A 51 6.65 -6.92 -2.54
N SER A 52 5.98 -5.85 -2.11
CA SER A 52 4.50 -5.75 -2.17
C SER A 52 4.05 -4.76 -3.25
N ILE A 53 2.86 -5.00 -3.81
CA ILE A 53 2.18 -4.10 -4.75
C ILE A 53 0.87 -3.65 -4.12
N VAL A 54 0.67 -2.33 -3.99
CA VAL A 54 -0.50 -1.77 -3.28
C VAL A 54 -1.04 -0.56 -4.03
N VAL A 55 -2.36 -0.57 -4.28
CA VAL A 55 -3.08 0.54 -4.91
C VAL A 55 -4.26 0.98 -4.03
N PRO A 56 -4.01 1.79 -2.98
CA PRO A 56 -5.04 2.11 -2.00
C PRO A 56 -6.01 3.23 -2.44
N MET A 57 -7.31 2.98 -2.26
CA MET A 57 -8.38 3.99 -2.47
C MET A 57 -8.54 4.96 -1.30
N PRO A 58 -9.29 6.06 -1.45
CA PRO A 58 -9.42 7.08 -0.40
C PRO A 58 -9.91 6.55 0.94
N GLY A 59 -9.29 7.02 2.03
CA GLY A 59 -9.63 6.63 3.40
C GLY A 59 -9.22 5.19 3.76
N SER A 60 -8.52 4.47 2.89
CA SER A 60 -8.07 3.11 3.20
C SER A 60 -6.81 3.09 4.07
N ILE A 61 -6.70 2.04 4.88
CA ILE A 61 -5.53 1.73 5.70
C ILE A 61 -5.05 0.34 5.30
N VAL A 62 -3.82 0.23 4.78
CA VAL A 62 -3.27 -1.04 4.31
C VAL A 62 -1.91 -1.31 4.94
N VAL A 63 -1.75 -2.53 5.46
CA VAL A 63 -0.46 -3.02 5.97
C VAL A 63 -0.11 -4.35 5.27
N PRO A 64 0.47 -4.29 4.06
CA PRO A 64 0.79 -5.48 3.27
C PRO A 64 1.99 -6.27 3.78
N MET A 65 1.89 -7.60 3.76
CA MET A 65 2.99 -8.53 4.01
C MET A 65 3.78 -8.87 2.72
N PRO A 66 4.98 -9.47 2.83
CA PRO A 66 5.82 -9.72 1.65
C PRO A 66 5.11 -10.51 0.55
N GLY A 67 5.26 -10.06 -0.70
CA GLY A 67 4.67 -10.71 -1.87
C GLY A 67 3.15 -10.57 -2.00
N SER A 68 2.50 -9.76 -1.16
CA SER A 68 1.05 -9.51 -1.29
C SER A 68 0.74 -8.51 -2.40
N ILE A 69 -0.41 -8.70 -3.04
CA ILE A 69 -1.02 -7.75 -3.98
C ILE A 69 -2.34 -7.29 -3.36
N VAL A 70 -2.53 -5.99 -3.16
CA VAL A 70 -3.72 -5.45 -2.49
C VAL A 70 -4.30 -4.26 -3.24
N VAL A 71 -5.60 -4.30 -3.50
CA VAL A 71 -6.37 -3.20 -4.07
C VAL A 71 -7.59 -2.93 -3.18
N PRO A 72 -7.44 -2.15 -2.09
CA PRO A 72 -8.54 -1.87 -1.17
C PRO A 72 -9.59 -0.93 -1.76
N MET A 73 -10.87 -1.19 -1.48
CA MET A 73 -11.95 -0.22 -1.70
C MET A 73 -11.95 0.91 -0.65
N PRO A 74 -12.69 2.03 -0.88
CA PRO A 74 -12.67 3.18 0.02
C PRO A 74 -13.04 2.82 1.46
N GLY A 75 -12.35 3.43 2.42
CA GLY A 75 -12.59 3.23 3.85
C GLY A 75 -12.34 1.81 4.37
N SER A 76 -11.69 0.94 3.60
CA SER A 76 -11.35 -0.41 4.07
C SER A 76 -10.05 -0.44 4.88
N ILE A 77 -9.97 -1.44 5.76
CA ILE A 77 -8.77 -1.72 6.56
C ILE A 77 -8.30 -3.13 6.18
N VAL A 78 -7.08 -3.26 5.66
CA VAL A 78 -6.58 -4.54 5.13
C VAL A 78 -5.22 -4.88 5.70
N VAL A 79 -5.09 -6.11 6.19
CA VAL A 79 -3.81 -6.70 6.60
C VAL A 79 -3.67 -8.05 5.88
N PRO A 80 -3.18 -8.07 4.62
CA PRO A 80 -2.94 -9.32 3.88
C PRO A 80 -1.82 -10.15 4.52
N MET A 81 -1.90 -11.46 4.33
CA MET A 81 -0.82 -12.39 4.67
C MET A 81 0.14 -12.58 3.48
N PRO A 82 1.32 -13.20 3.66
CA PRO A 82 2.28 -13.38 2.58
C PRO A 82 1.67 -14.11 1.38
N GLY A 83 1.95 -13.60 0.18
CA GLY A 83 1.48 -14.18 -1.08
C GLY A 83 -0.03 -14.13 -1.30
N SER A 84 -0.79 -13.35 -0.52
CA SER A 84 -2.23 -13.18 -0.77
C SER A 84 -2.53 -12.11 -1.81
N ILE A 85 -3.64 -12.29 -2.53
CA ILE A 85 -4.25 -11.29 -3.41
C ILE A 85 -5.56 -10.87 -2.76
N VAL A 86 -5.77 -9.57 -2.55
CA VAL A 86 -6.93 -9.07 -1.77
C VAL A 86 -7.61 -7.88 -2.44
N GLU A 87 -8.91 -8.02 -2.68
CA GLU A 87 -9.83 -6.99 -3.18
C GLU A 87 -11.04 -6.85 -2.23
N PRO A 88 -10.88 -6.17 -1.08
CA PRO A 88 -11.91 -6.06 -0.07
C PRO A 88 -13.04 -5.13 -0.51
N MET A 89 -14.26 -5.36 -0.01
CA MET A 89 -15.40 -4.46 -0.24
C MET A 89 -15.24 -3.12 0.52
N GLN A 90 -16.00 -2.11 0.09
CA GLN A 90 -16.02 -0.79 0.76
C GLN A 90 -16.33 -0.91 2.26
N GLY A 91 -15.55 -0.20 3.08
CA GLY A 91 -15.74 -0.18 4.54
C GLY A 91 -15.49 -1.51 5.26
N SER A 92 -14.91 -2.50 4.58
CA SER A 92 -14.64 -3.81 5.18
C SER A 92 -13.32 -3.84 5.94
N ILE A 93 -13.21 -4.80 6.84
CA ILE A 93 -11.98 -5.16 7.55
C ILE A 93 -11.60 -6.57 7.10
N VAL A 94 -10.45 -6.72 6.44
CA VAL A 94 -10.04 -8.00 5.85
C VAL A 94 -8.66 -8.42 6.36
N VAL A 95 -8.61 -9.65 6.87
CA VAL A 95 -7.38 -10.36 7.29
C VAL A 95 -7.41 -11.74 6.63
N PRO A 96 -6.86 -11.88 5.40
CA PRO A 96 -6.78 -13.16 4.70
C PRO A 96 -5.78 -14.10 5.35
N ILE A 97 -5.80 -15.37 4.94
CA ILE A 97 -4.76 -16.35 5.30
C ILE A 97 -3.65 -16.38 4.23
N PRO A 98 -2.45 -16.91 4.52
CA PRO A 98 -1.37 -16.96 3.54
C PRO A 98 -1.78 -17.68 2.24
N GLY A 99 -1.41 -17.11 1.10
CA GLY A 99 -1.72 -17.68 -0.22
C GLY A 99 -3.20 -17.66 -0.62
N SER A 100 -4.08 -17.00 0.14
CA SER A 100 -5.48 -16.87 -0.26
C SER A 100 -5.71 -15.79 -1.31
N ILE A 101 -6.79 -15.95 -2.06
CA ILE A 101 -7.36 -14.92 -2.93
C ILE A 101 -8.70 -14.54 -2.29
N VAL A 102 -8.86 -13.27 -1.93
CA VAL A 102 -10.04 -12.74 -1.21
C VAL A 102 -10.60 -11.53 -1.93
#